data_AF-A0A943LZ49-F1
#
_entry.id   AF-A0A943LZ49-F1
#
_cell.length_a   1.000
_cell.length_b   1.000
_cell.length_c   1.000
_cell.angle_alpha   90.00
_cell.angle_beta   90.00
_cell.angle_gamma   90.00
#
_symmetry.space_group_name_H-M   'P 1'
#
loop_
_entity.id
_entity.type
_entity.pdbx_description
1 polymer ?
#
loop_
_entity_poly.entity_id
_entity_poly.type
_entity_poly.pdbx_seq_one_letter_code
_entity_poly.pdbx_strand_id
1 'polypeptide(L)'
;MGTIVLKMTAEQISVLQKDLANYATATKNPYASFSAKVDGTSVIAYTSGKVTFQGAKPEILASRFGYQATPKQSTDGQNLALIGS
;
A
#
# COMPACT_ATOMS: atom_id res chain seq x y z
N MET A 1 0.89 13.53 -7.82
CA MET A 1 1.50 12.27 -7.34
C MET A 1 0.76 11.85 -6.09
N GLY A 2 0.29 10.60 -6.02
CA GLY A 2 -0.38 10.04 -4.86
C GLY A 2 0.53 9.06 -4.12
N THR A 3 0.20 8.79 -2.86
CA THR A 3 0.86 7.77 -2.03
C THR A 3 -0.20 6.93 -1.34
N ILE A 4 -0.11 5.61 -1.46
CA ILE A 4 -0.97 4.64 -0.77
C ILE A 4 -0.09 3.79 0.11
N VAL A 5 -0.55 3.53 1.32
CA VAL A 5 0.11 2.65 2.26
C VAL A 5 -0.83 1.51 2.59
N LEU A 6 -0.40 0.29 2.27
CA LEU A 6 -1.08 -0.95 2.59
C LEU A 6 -0.32 -1.67 3.71
N LYS A 7 -1.06 -2.42 4.52
CA LYS A 7 -0.47 -3.37 5.45
C LYS A 7 -0.78 -4.77 4.95
N MET A 8 0.26 -5.51 4.61
CA MET A 8 0.18 -6.83 4.02
C MET A 8 0.81 -7.85 4.97
N THR A 9 0.36 -9.09 4.90
CA THR A 9 0.98 -10.22 5.60
C THR A 9 2.25 -10.66 4.87
N ALA A 10 3.13 -11.41 5.54
CA ALA A 10 4.37 -11.90 4.94
C ALA A 10 4.12 -12.76 3.68
N GLU A 11 3.04 -13.55 3.67
CA GLU A 11 2.61 -14.33 2.50
C GLU A 11 2.25 -13.43 1.32
N GLN A 12 1.43 -12.39 1.55
CA GLN A 12 1.06 -11.45 0.49
C GLN A 12 2.27 -10.67 -0.03
N ILE A 13 3.22 -10.30 0.84
CA ILE A 13 4.46 -9.66 0.43
C ILE A 13 5.29 -10.61 -0.43
N SER A 14 5.37 -11.89 -0.08
CA SER A 14 6.09 -12.89 -0.89
C SER A 14 5.49 -13.04 -2.29
N VAL A 15 4.15 -13.03 -2.39
CA VAL A 15 3.45 -13.04 -3.69
C VAL A 15 3.73 -11.75 -4.46
N LEU A 16 3.64 -10.60 -3.81
CA LEU A 16 3.94 -9.30 -4.42
C LEU A 16 5.38 -9.22 -4.93
N GLN A 17 6.35 -9.71 -4.16
CA GLN A 17 7.75 -9.77 -4.56
C GLN A 17 7.94 -10.63 -5.80
N LYS A 18 7.23 -11.75 -5.91
CA LYS A 18 7.25 -12.62 -7.09
C LYS A 18 6.61 -11.96 -8.30
N ASP A 19 5.42 -11.37 -8.14
CA ASP A 19 4.69 -10.71 -9.23
C ASP A 19 5.47 -9.50 -9.77
N LEU A 20 6.13 -8.76 -8.87
CA LEU A 20 6.91 -7.57 -9.20
C LEU A 20 8.40 -7.84 -9.40
N ALA A 21 8.87 -9.10 -9.38
CA ALA A 21 10.29 -9.43 -9.49
C ALA A 21 10.92 -8.88 -10.78
N ASN A 22 10.17 -8.90 -11.89
CA ASN A 22 10.61 -8.35 -13.18
C ASN A 22 10.75 -6.83 -13.17
N TYR A 23 10.08 -6.16 -12.23
CA TYR A 23 10.09 -4.71 -12.05
C TYR A 23 10.92 -4.29 -10.83
N ALA A 24 11.62 -5.23 -10.19
CA ALA A 24 12.42 -4.98 -9.01
C ALA A 24 13.50 -3.95 -9.31
N THR A 25 13.65 -2.98 -8.42
CA THR A 25 14.64 -1.92 -8.51
C THR A 25 15.58 -2.00 -7.32
N ALA A 26 16.87 -1.74 -7.57
CA ALA A 26 17.85 -1.64 -6.50
C ALA A 26 17.41 -0.56 -5.49
N THR A 27 17.29 -0.94 -4.22
CA THR A 27 16.91 -0.02 -3.15
C THR A 27 18.08 0.14 -2.20
N LYS A 28 18.33 1.38 -1.77
CA LYS A 28 19.37 1.69 -0.78
C LYS A 28 18.81 1.86 0.63
N ASN A 29 17.51 1.59 0.79
CA ASN A 29 16.80 1.70 2.05
C ASN A 29 17.03 0.45 2.91
N PRO A 30 17.70 0.55 4.08
CA PRO A 30 18.00 -0.61 4.93
C PRO A 30 16.75 -1.24 5.56
N TYR A 31 15.64 -0.50 5.60
CA TYR A 31 14.36 -0.98 6.16
C TYR A 31 13.39 -1.53 5.10
N ALA A 32 13.74 -1.39 3.82
CA ALA A 32 12.94 -1.91 2.72
C ALA A 32 13.39 -3.35 2.41
N SER A 33 12.47 -4.29 2.53
CA SER A 33 12.69 -5.68 2.10
C SER A 33 12.65 -5.81 0.57
N PHE A 34 11.89 -4.95 -0.09
CA PHE A 34 11.71 -5.00 -1.53
C PHE A 34 11.36 -3.63 -2.10
N SER A 35 11.81 -3.39 -3.33
CA SER A 35 11.50 -2.19 -4.09
C SER A 35 11.28 -2.57 -5.53
N ALA A 36 10.24 -2.02 -6.14
CA ALA A 36 9.95 -2.17 -7.55
C ALA A 36 9.43 -0.86 -8.14
N LYS A 37 9.56 -0.70 -9.45
CA LYS A 37 9.00 0.43 -10.19
C LYS A 37 8.21 -0.06 -11.39
N VAL A 38 6.90 0.09 -11.34
CA VAL A 38 5.98 -0.33 -12.39
C VAL A 38 5.33 0.91 -12.98
N ASP A 39 5.57 1.18 -14.26
CA ASP A 39 4.90 2.24 -15.01
C ASP A 39 4.92 3.62 -14.31
N GLY A 40 6.07 3.99 -13.73
CA GLY A 40 6.22 5.25 -13.00
C GLY A 40 5.62 5.27 -11.58
N THR A 41 5.16 4.13 -11.07
CA THR A 41 4.76 3.92 -9.68
C THR A 41 5.79 3.08 -8.95
N SER A 42 6.38 3.66 -7.91
CA SER A 42 7.32 2.98 -7.02
C SER A 42 6.60 2.26 -5.91
N VAL A 43 6.93 0.99 -5.72
CA VAL A 43 6.44 0.12 -4.65
C VAL A 43 7.58 -0.19 -3.73
N ILE A 44 7.38 0.00 -2.43
CA ILE A 44 8.38 -0.29 -1.39
C ILE A 44 7.72 -1.12 -0.31
N ALA A 45 8.16 -2.37 -0.16
CA ALA A 45 7.74 -3.23 0.94
C ALA A 45 8.77 -3.18 2.06
N TYR A 46 8.29 -2.97 3.29
CA TYR A 46 9.10 -2.90 4.50
C TYR A 46 9.01 -4.22 5.27
N THR A 47 10.06 -4.56 6.01
CA THR A 47 10.13 -5.75 6.88
C THR A 47 8.99 -5.83 7.90
N SER A 48 8.42 -4.68 8.29
CA SER A 48 7.30 -4.58 9.22
C SER A 48 5.94 -5.03 8.64
N GLY A 49 5.86 -5.37 7.35
CA GLY A 49 4.60 -5.70 6.68
C GLY A 49 3.90 -4.51 6.00
N LYS A 50 4.48 -3.31 6.12
CA LYS A 50 3.98 -2.10 5.45
C LYS A 50 4.44 -2.10 3.99
N VAL A 51 3.57 -1.74 3.06
CA VAL A 51 3.90 -1.60 1.64
C VAL A 51 3.41 -0.25 1.15
N THR A 52 4.30 0.57 0.61
CA THR A 52 3.99 1.91 0.11
C THR A 52 4.01 1.90 -1.42
N PHE A 53 2.98 2.46 -2.03
CA PHE A 53 2.83 2.68 -3.46
C PHE A 53 2.84 4.19 -3.72
N GLN A 54 3.81 4.70 -4.46
CA GLN A 54 3.99 6.12 -4.70
C GLN A 54 4.18 6.38 -6.19
N GLY A 55 3.38 7.28 -6.77
CA GLY A 55 3.50 7.56 -8.20
C GLY A 55 2.37 8.40 -8.76
N ALA A 56 2.22 8.35 -10.09
CA ALA A 56 1.13 9.01 -10.78
C ALA A 56 -0.22 8.35 -10.52
N LYS A 57 -0.26 7.00 -10.53
CA LYS A 57 -1.49 6.20 -10.36
C LYS A 57 -1.27 5.02 -9.40
N PRO A 58 -0.96 5.29 -8.12
CA PRO A 58 -0.70 4.23 -7.14
C PRO A 58 -1.93 3.37 -6.86
N GLU A 59 -3.14 3.92 -7.00
CA GLU A 59 -4.42 3.22 -6.76
C GLU A 59 -4.59 2.00 -7.67
N ILE A 60 -4.22 2.14 -8.96
CA ILE A 60 -4.33 1.07 -9.94
C ILE A 60 -3.43 -0.10 -9.55
N LEU A 61 -2.18 0.20 -9.19
CA LEU A 61 -1.22 -0.84 -8.80
C LEU A 61 -1.59 -1.46 -7.46
N ALA A 62 -1.92 -0.63 -6.47
CA ALA A 62 -2.34 -1.09 -5.16
C ALA A 62 -3.57 -2.00 -5.24
N SER A 63 -4.54 -1.68 -6.13
CA SER A 63 -5.77 -2.47 -6.29
C SER A 63 -5.50 -3.91 -6.74
N ARG A 64 -4.43 -4.13 -7.52
CA ARG A 64 -4.01 -5.49 -7.91
C ARG A 64 -3.53 -6.33 -6.73
N PHE A 65 -3.06 -5.68 -5.67
CA PHE A 65 -2.57 -6.32 -4.45
C PHE A 65 -3.60 -6.30 -3.32
N GLY A 66 -4.88 -6.07 -3.64
CA GLY A 66 -5.96 -6.08 -2.65
C GLY A 66 -6.19 -4.75 -1.94
N TYR A 67 -5.63 -3.63 -2.44
CA TYR A 67 -6.17 -2.32 -2.07
C TYR A 67 -7.60 -2.22 -2.58
N GLN A 68 -8.54 -2.40 -1.68
CA GLN A 68 -9.85 -1.85 -1.88
C GLN A 68 -9.72 -0.39 -1.49
N ALA A 69 -9.87 0.51 -2.47
CA ALA A 69 -10.18 1.90 -2.16
C ALA A 69 -11.46 1.82 -1.32
N THR A 70 -11.33 1.83 0.00
CA THR A 70 -12.49 1.99 0.85
C THR A 70 -13.07 3.32 0.39
N PRO A 71 -14.32 3.36 -0.11
CA PRO A 71 -14.97 4.64 -0.30
C PRO A 71 -14.96 5.24 1.09
N LYS A 72 -14.15 6.30 1.31
CA LYS A 72 -13.93 6.98 2.58
C LYS A 72 -15.05 6.65 3.56
N GLN A 73 -14.84 5.65 4.42
CA GLN A 73 -15.68 5.57 5.59
C GLN A 73 -15.14 6.67 6.47
N SER A 74 -15.88 7.77 6.43
CA SER A 74 -15.71 8.99 7.19
C SER A 74 -15.17 8.68 8.59
N THR A 75 -14.04 9.28 8.92
CA THR A 75 -13.77 9.64 10.30
C THR A 75 -13.81 11.15 10.39
N ASP A 76 -14.99 11.72 10.19
CA ASP A 76 -15.34 12.88 10.99
C ASP A 76 -16.05 12.31 12.23
N GLY A 77 -15.35 12.37 13.35
CA GLY A 77 -15.87 11.94 14.62
C GLY A 77 -16.99 12.88 15.05
N GLN A 78 -18.22 12.56 14.69
CA GLN A 78 -19.38 13.07 15.41
C GLN A 78 -19.99 11.91 16.17
N ASN A 79 -19.48 11.78 17.39
CA ASN A 79 -20.10 11.16 18.54
C ASN A 79 -21.63 11.28 18.45
N LEU A 80 -22.30 10.25 17.94
CA LEU A 80 -23.74 10.10 18.09
C LEU A 80 -23.96 9.69 19.55
N ALA A 81 -23.86 10.64 20.47
CA ALA A 81 -24.40 10.48 21.80
C ALA A 81 -25.92 10.35 21.65
N LEU A 82 -26.37 9.11 21.58
CA LEU A 82 -27.77 8.73 21.76
C LEU A 82 -28.08 8.90 23.26
N ILE A 83 -28.16 10.14 23.74
CA ILE A 83 -28.84 10.42 25.01
C ILE A 83 -30.30 10.65 24.67
N GLY A 84 -31.07 9.57 24.79
CA GLY A 84 -32.53 9.65 24.87
C GLY A 84 -32.95 10.29 26.18
N SER A 85 -33.98 11.14 26.11
CA SER A 85 -35.13 11.26 27.02
C SER A 85 -36.07 12.32 26.46
#